data_AF-A0A7V9AGY2-F1
#
_entry.id   AF-A0A7V9AGY2-F1
#
_cell.length_a   1.000
_cell.length_b   1.000
_cell.length_c   1.000
_cell.angle_alpha   90.00
_cell.angle_beta   90.00
_cell.angle_gamma   90.00
#
_symmetry.space_group_name_H-M   'P 1'
#
loop_
_entity.id
_entity.type
_entity.pdbx_description
1 polymer ?
#
loop_
_entity_poly.entity_id
_entity_poly.type
_entity_poly.pdbx_seq_one_letter_code
_entity_poly.pdbx_strand_id
1 'polypeptide(L)'
;MRPAEHHGVRVSTEAEIQEILRCLRKGLEELYGERLRGLYLFGSYARGEADAESDVDVLVVLDEIEQRFDEATRVSGLASDISL
;
A
#
# COMPACT_ATOMS: atom_id res chain seq x y z
N MET A 1 -30.20 10.71 -25.06
CA MET A 1 -28.93 9.94 -24.92
C MET A 1 -28.12 10.66 -23.84
N ARG A 2 -28.02 10.09 -22.64
CA ARG A 2 -27.23 10.70 -21.55
C ARG A 2 -25.75 10.35 -21.81
N PRO A 3 -24.80 11.29 -21.70
CA PRO A 3 -23.40 10.95 -21.79
C PRO A 3 -23.02 10.08 -20.58
N ALA A 4 -22.23 9.04 -20.82
CA ALA A 4 -21.70 8.18 -19.78
C ALA A 4 -20.72 8.99 -18.93
N GLU A 5 -21.02 9.09 -17.64
CA GLU A 5 -20.15 9.69 -16.65
C GLU A 5 -18.96 8.74 -16.44
N HIS A 6 -17.85 9.01 -17.13
CA HIS A 6 -16.58 8.39 -16.80
C HIS A 6 -16.15 8.96 -15.44
N HIS A 7 -16.35 8.18 -14.39
CA HIS A 7 -15.75 8.40 -13.07
C HIS A 7 -14.23 8.24 -13.26
N GLY A 8 -13.55 9.34 -13.58
CA GLY A 8 -12.10 9.37 -13.67
C GLY A 8 -11.52 9.10 -12.29
N VAL A 9 -10.97 7.90 -12.10
CA VAL A 9 -10.13 7.57 -10.96
C VAL A 9 -8.98 8.57 -10.96
N ARG A 10 -8.82 9.29 -9.84
CA ARG A 10 -7.79 10.32 -9.73
C ARG A 10 -6.44 9.63 -9.62
N VAL A 11 -5.52 9.99 -10.51
CA VAL A 11 -4.10 9.66 -10.40
C VAL A 11 -3.65 10.02 -8.98
N SER A 12 -3.11 9.06 -8.25
CA SER A 12 -2.36 9.37 -7.03
C SER A 12 -1.01 9.91 -7.47
N THR A 13 -0.79 11.21 -7.29
CA THR A 13 0.50 11.86 -7.51
C THR A 13 1.58 11.19 -6.67
N GLU A 14 2.84 11.30 -7.08
CA GLU A 14 4.01 10.83 -6.29
C GLU A 14 3.88 11.25 -4.81
N ALA A 15 3.41 12.48 -4.56
CA ALA A 15 3.20 12.99 -3.21
C ALA A 15 2.10 12.26 -2.43
N GLU A 16 0.99 11.90 -3.07
CA GLU A 16 -0.10 11.13 -2.47
C GLU A 16 0.37 9.70 -2.14
N ILE A 17 1.14 9.08 -3.03
CA ILE A 17 1.71 7.74 -2.80
C ILE A 17 2.69 7.78 -1.63
N GLN A 18 3.56 8.79 -1.57
CA GLN A 18 4.49 8.95 -0.44
C GLN A 18 3.75 9.13 0.89
N GLU A 19 2.60 9.81 0.91
CA GLU A 19 1.80 9.94 2.12
C GLU A 19 1.13 8.60 2.51
N ILE A 20 0.58 7.86 1.54
CA ILE A 20 0.03 6.51 1.76
C ILE A 20 1.10 5.58 2.36
N LEU A 21 2.30 5.56 1.76
CA LEU A 21 3.42 4.76 2.25
C LEU A 21 3.87 5.17 3.66
N ARG A 22 3.79 6.46 3.98
CA ARG A 22 4.11 6.97 5.32
C ARG A 22 3.07 6.51 6.35
N CYS A 23 1.78 6.62 6.03
CA CYS A 23 0.70 6.13 6.88
C CYS A 23 0.81 4.62 7.09
N LEU A 24 1.06 3.86 6.02
CA LEU A 24 1.24 2.41 6.10
C LEU A 24 2.44 2.03 6.96
N ARG A 25 3.59 2.70 6.77
CA ARG A 25 4.77 2.48 7.60
C ARG A 25 4.45 2.68 9.08
N LYS A 26 3.79 3.78 9.42
CA LYS A 26 3.45 4.09 10.81
C LYS A 26 2.52 3.03 11.41
N GLY A 27 1.48 2.61 10.69
CA GLY A 27 0.59 1.54 11.16
C GLY A 27 1.30 0.19 11.33
N LEU A 28 2.25 -0.14 10.44
CA LEU A 28 3.06 -1.34 10.56
C LEU A 28 4.04 -1.25 11.74
N GLU A 29 4.61 -0.09 12.01
CA GLU A 29 5.46 0.15 13.19
C GLU A 29 4.65 0.00 14.49
N GLU A 30 3.42 0.49 14.53
CA GLU A 30 2.51 0.31 15.67
C GLU A 30 2.08 -1.16 15.85
N LEU A 31 1.85 -1.88 14.75
CA LEU A 31 1.41 -3.28 14.78
C LEU A 31 2.52 -4.26 15.13
N TYR A 32 3.73 -4.03 14.62
CA TYR A 32 4.84 -4.99 14.68
C TYR A 32 6.03 -4.55 15.54
N GLY A 33 6.17 -3.25 15.82
CA GLY A 33 7.29 -2.72 16.59
C GLY A 33 8.65 -3.15 16.04
N GLU A 34 9.49 -3.70 16.91
CA GLU A 34 10.85 -4.17 16.56
C GLU A 34 10.85 -5.32 15.54
N ARG A 35 9.72 -6.01 15.33
CA ARG A 35 9.60 -7.07 14.32
C ARG A 35 9.56 -6.50 12.91
N LEU A 36 9.23 -5.22 12.70
CA LEU A 36 9.26 -4.62 11.36
C LEU A 36 10.69 -4.33 10.95
N ARG A 37 11.20 -5.06 9.95
CA ARG A 37 12.54 -4.87 9.38
C ARG A 37 12.53 -3.88 8.22
N GLY A 38 11.43 -3.80 7.48
CA GLY A 38 11.35 -2.87 6.37
C GLY A 38 10.00 -2.86 5.65
N LEU A 39 9.77 -1.76 4.95
CA LEU A 39 8.68 -1.56 3.99
C LEU A 39 9.33 -1.00 2.72
N TYR A 40 9.11 -1.68 1.59
CA TYR A 40 9.71 -1.34 0.31
C TYR A 40 8.63 -1.21 -0.76
N LEU A 41 8.73 -0.19 -1.61
CA LEU A 41 7.91 -0.07 -2.80
C LEU A 41 8.31 -1.15 -3.81
N PHE A 42 7.33 -1.76 -4.46
CA PHE A 42 7.51 -2.78 -5.46
C PHE A 42 6.68 -2.47 -6.71
N GLY A 43 6.65 -3.40 -7.67
CA GLY A 43 5.76 -3.29 -8.82
C GLY A 43 6.14 -2.19 -9.81
N SER A 44 5.13 -1.70 -10.55
CA SER A 44 5.30 -0.73 -11.63
C SER A 44 5.80 0.64 -11.13
N TYR A 45 5.39 1.06 -9.93
CA TYR A 45 5.88 2.31 -9.32
C TYR A 45 7.38 2.25 -9.00
N ALA A 46 7.87 1.13 -8.46
CA ALA A 46 9.32 0.96 -8.21
C ALA A 46 10.15 0.96 -9.51
N ARG A 47 9.56 0.57 -10.65
CA ARG A 47 10.21 0.55 -11.96
C ARG A 47 10.07 1.86 -12.75
N GLY A 48 9.24 2.80 -12.28
CA GLY A 48 8.89 4.01 -13.03
C GLY A 48 8.03 3.72 -14.27
N GLU A 49 7.35 2.57 -14.29
CA GLU A 49 6.46 2.11 -15.38
C GLU A 49 4.98 2.27 -15.03
N ALA A 50 4.67 2.83 -13.85
CA ALA A 50 3.30 3.02 -13.41
C ALA A 50 2.55 4.03 -14.28
N ASP A 51 1.30 3.70 -14.59
CA ASP A 51 0.34 4.58 -15.23
C ASP A 51 -0.78 4.98 -14.24
N ALA A 52 -1.77 5.72 -14.74
CA ALA A 52 -2.86 6.26 -13.94
C ALA A 52 -3.74 5.19 -13.26
N GLU A 53 -3.72 3.95 -13.75
CA GLU A 53 -4.57 2.85 -13.27
C GLU A 53 -3.74 1.82 -12.49
N SER A 54 -2.45 2.09 -12.26
CA SER A 54 -1.53 1.16 -11.62
C SER A 54 -1.77 1.09 -10.11
N ASP A 55 -1.86 -0.15 -9.60
CA ASP A 55 -1.86 -0.43 -8.17
C ASP A 55 -0.49 -0.11 -7.52
N VAL A 56 -0.51 0.19 -6.22
CA VAL A 56 0.71 0.39 -5.41
C VAL A 56 1.08 -0.92 -4.70
N ASP A 57 2.11 -1.60 -5.21
CA ASP A 57 2.63 -2.81 -4.58
C ASP A 57 3.68 -2.49 -3.51
N VAL A 58 3.61 -3.16 -2.36
CA VAL A 58 4.59 -3.04 -1.29
C VAL A 58 5.06 -4.39 -0.76
N LEU A 59 6.33 -4.46 -0.38
CA LEU A 59 6.93 -5.59 0.32
C LEU A 59 7.17 -5.21 1.79
N VAL A 60 6.53 -5.94 2.69
CA VAL A 60 6.76 -5.84 4.15
C VAL A 60 7.69 -6.96 4.57
N VAL A 61 8.78 -6.61 5.26
CA VAL A 61 9.75 -7.56 5.80
C VAL A 61 9.64 -7.56 7.31
N LEU A 62 9.34 -8.73 7.88
CA LEU A 62 9.30 -8.95 9.32
C LEU A 62 10.46 -9.84 9.74
N ASP A 63 10.92 -9.65 10.98
CA ASP A 63 12.00 -10.46 11.59
C ASP A 63 11.60 -11.93 11.73
N GLU A 64 10.35 -12.16 12.11
CA GLU A 64 9.75 -13.48 12.23
C GLU A 64 8.28 -13.42 11.79
N ILE A 65 7.85 -14.47 11.09
CA ILE A 65 6.47 -14.66 10.63
C ILE A 65 5.95 -15.92 11.33
N GLU A 66 5.20 -15.74 12.42
CA GLU A 66 4.66 -16.86 13.20
C GLU A 66 3.56 -17.59 12.42
N GLN A 67 2.61 -16.85 11.83
CA GLN A 67 1.49 -17.42 11.05
C GLN A 67 1.22 -16.59 9.79
N ARG A 68 1.58 -17.14 8.62
CA ARG A 68 1.48 -16.42 7.33
C ARG A 68 0.08 -15.89 7.00
N PHE A 69 -0.98 -16.64 7.31
CA PHE A 69 -2.35 -16.23 7.00
C PHE A 69 -2.81 -15.07 7.89
N ASP A 70 -2.56 -15.17 9.20
CA ASP A 70 -2.90 -14.12 10.15
C ASP A 70 -2.18 -12.80 9.83
N GLU A 71 -0.91 -12.87 9.44
CA GLU A 71 -0.15 -11.68 9.07
C GLU A 71 -0.66 -11.04 7.77
N ALA A 72 -1.00 -11.84 6.75
CA ALA A 72 -1.62 -11.32 5.53
C ALA A 72 -2.97 -10.63 5.82
N THR A 73 -3.79 -11.19 6.72
CA THR A 73 -5.06 -10.56 7.13
C THR A 73 -4.85 -9.25 7.88
N ARG A 74 -3.87 -9.16 8.79
CA ARG A 74 -3.59 -7.92 9.53
C ARG A 74 -3.07 -6.81 8.61
N VAL A 75 -2.14 -7.13 7.72
CA VAL A 75 -1.62 -6.18 6.74
C VAL A 75 -2.72 -5.74 5.77
N SER A 76 -3.54 -6.67 5.29
CA SER A 76 -4.68 -6.34 4.43
C SER A 76 -5.68 -5.41 5.13
N GLY A 77 -5.99 -5.65 6.41
CA GLY A 77 -6.89 -4.78 7.18
C GLY A 77 -6.36 -3.36 7.28
N LEU A 78 -5.08 -3.21 7.65
CA LEU A 78 -4.43 -1.89 7.71
C LEU A 78 -4.40 -1.18 6.35
N ALA A 79 -4.09 -1.90 5.27
CA ALA A 79 -4.09 -1.35 3.92
C ALA A 79 -5.49 -0.88 3.48
N SER A 80 -6.54 -1.63 3.83
CA SER A 80 -7.93 -1.24 3.56
C SER A 80 -8.35 0.01 4.34
N ASP A 81 -7.90 0.19 5.58
CA ASP A 81 -8.20 1.40 6.37
C ASP A 81 -7.52 2.66 5.79
N ILE A 82 -6.41 2.49 5.08
CA ILE A 82 -5.67 3.58 4.42
C ILE A 82 -6.25 3.89 3.03
N SER A 83 -6.70 2.87 2.31
CA SER A 83 -7.30 3.00 0.98
C SER A 83 -8.77 3.41 1.10
N LEU A 84 -9.00 4.72 1.32
CA LEU A 84 -10.33 5.33 1.49
C LEU A 84 -11.14 5.41 0.19
#